data_AF-A0AAJ5ZY48-F1
#
_entry.id   AF-A0AAJ5ZY48-F1
#
_cell.length_a   1.000
_cell.length_b   1.000
_cell.length_c   1.000
_cell.angle_alpha   90.00
_cell.angle_beta   90.00
_cell.angle_gamma   90.00
#
_symmetry.space_group_name_H-M   'P 1'
#
loop_
_entity.id
_entity.type
_entity.pdbx_description
1 polymer ?
#
loop_
_entity_poly.entity_id
_entity_poly.type
_entity_poly.pdbx_seq_one_letter_code
_entity_poly.pdbx_strand_id
1 'polypeptide(L)' 'MTSSGEYTVSETARAAGISRQAYYKWLNRRLSLREQQEGEVLEEIKRIEKRHQDSVGYDKMVRLLNKEG' A
#
# COMPACT_ATOMS: atom_id res chain seq x y z
N MET A 1 -18.81 16.60 -17.77
CA MET A 1 -17.65 17.31 -17.21
C MET A 1 -17.96 17.55 -15.74
N THR A 2 -17.29 16.87 -14.82
CA THR A 2 -17.45 17.13 -13.37
C THR A 2 -16.53 18.29 -13.00
N SER A 3 -17.12 19.40 -12.57
CA SER A 3 -16.44 20.66 -12.20
C SER A 3 -15.86 20.63 -10.79
N SER A 4 -15.10 19.60 -10.46
CA SER A 4 -14.26 19.50 -9.26
C SER A 4 -13.01 18.73 -9.70
N GLY A 5 -11.81 19.12 -9.24
CA GLY A 5 -10.52 18.57 -9.68
C GLY A 5 -10.26 17.10 -9.34
N GLU A 6 -11.30 16.28 -9.25
CA GLU A 6 -11.26 14.87 -8.92
C GLU A 6 -11.49 14.05 -10.19
N TYR A 7 -10.51 13.19 -10.53
CA TYR A 7 -10.62 12.25 -11.64
C TYR A 7 -11.59 11.12 -11.30
N THR A 8 -12.42 10.74 -12.26
CA THR A 8 -13.29 9.57 -12.14
C THR A 8 -12.47 8.28 -12.23
N VAL A 9 -12.96 7.19 -11.64
CA VAL A 9 -12.36 5.85 -11.76
C VAL A 9 -12.14 5.45 -13.22
N SER A 10 -13.03 5.88 -14.13
CA SER A 10 -12.91 5.58 -15.56
C SER A 10 -11.75 6.32 -16.22
N GLU A 11 -11.48 7.56 -15.82
CA GLU A 11 -10.34 8.36 -16.30
C GLU A 11 -9.03 7.79 -15.77
N THR A 12 -8.98 7.47 -14.48
CA THR A 12 -7.80 6.86 -13.84
C THR A 12 -7.48 5.49 -14.43
N ALA A 13 -8.50 4.63 -14.63
CA ALA A 13 -8.31 3.32 -15.25
C ALA A 13 -7.78 3.45 -16.69
N ARG A 14 -8.31 4.41 -17.45
CA ARG A 14 -7.84 4.71 -18.81
C ARG A 14 -6.39 5.19 -18.82
N ALA A 15 -6.01 6.10 -17.92
CA ALA A 15 -4.64 6.59 -17.78
C ALA A 15 -3.66 5.49 -17.39
N ALA A 16 -4.08 4.55 -16.55
CA ALA A 16 -3.30 3.39 -16.15
C ALA A 16 -3.29 2.23 -17.18
N GLY A 17 -3.99 2.36 -18.32
CA GLY A 17 -4.05 1.32 -19.34
C GLY A 17 -4.82 0.06 -18.93
N ILE A 18 -5.68 0.14 -17.92
CA ILE A 18 -6.49 -0.99 -17.44
C ILE A 18 -7.98 -0.75 -17.70
N SER A 19 -8.76 -1.83 -17.73
CA SER A 19 -10.22 -1.70 -17.79
C SER A 19 -10.76 -1.24 -16.43
N ARG A 20 -11.88 -0.51 -16.43
CA ARG A 20 -12.61 -0.17 -15.20
C ARG A 20 -12.98 -1.40 -14.37
N GLN A 21 -13.26 -2.53 -15.04
CA GLN A 21 -13.55 -3.80 -14.37
C GLN A 21 -12.31 -4.37 -13.68
N ALA A 22 -11.13 -4.29 -14.30
CA ALA A 22 -9.88 -4.75 -13.69
C ALA A 22 -9.58 -3.97 -12.40
N TYR A 23 -9.83 -2.66 -12.37
CA TYR A 23 -9.73 -1.85 -11.16
C TYR A 23 -10.57 -2.42 -10.01
N TYR A 24 -11.88 -2.63 -10.23
CA TYR A 24 -12.75 -3.16 -9.18
C TYR A 24 -12.46 -4.61 -8.83
N LYS A 25 -12.02 -5.45 -9.77
CA LYS A 25 -11.56 -6.82 -9.49
C LYS A 25 -10.34 -6.80 -8.58
N TRP A 26 -9.37 -5.93 -8.86
CA TRP A 26 -8.17 -5.78 -8.05
C TRP A 26 -8.50 -5.24 -6.65
N LEU A 27 -9.43 -4.29 -6.56
CA LEU A 27 -9.89 -3.69 -5.30
C LEU A 27 -10.59 -4.72 -4.38
N ASN A 28 -11.39 -5.62 -4.97
CA ASN A 28 -12.16 -6.63 -4.22
C ASN A 28 -11.51 -8.02 -4.23
N ARG A 29 -10.24 -8.13 -4.61
CA ARG A 29 -9.57 -9.44 -4.67
C ARG A 29 -9.34 -9.98 -3.26
N ARG A 30 -9.44 -11.31 -3.11
CA ARG A 30 -8.99 -11.98 -1.89
C ARG A 30 -7.46 -11.99 -1.87
N LEU A 31 -6.87 -11.44 -0.82
CA LEU A 31 -5.43 -11.47 -0.62
C LEU A 31 -4.96 -12.91 -0.34
N SER A 32 -3.84 -13.28 -0.95
CA SER A 32 -3.12 -14.51 -0.62
C SER A 32 -2.56 -14.45 0.81
N LEU A 33 -2.22 -15.60 1.39
CA LEU A 33 -1.58 -15.66 2.72
C LEU A 33 -0.31 -14.82 2.76
N ARG A 34 0.49 -14.85 1.69
CA ARG A 34 1.71 -14.05 1.56
C ARG A 34 1.41 -12.54 1.57
N GLU A 35 0.44 -12.10 0.78
CA GLU A 35 0.05 -10.67 0.76
C GLU A 35 -0.48 -10.19 2.12
N GLN A 36 -1.16 -11.08 2.88
CA GLN A 36 -1.60 -10.77 4.25
C GLN A 36 -0.40 -10.58 5.19
N GLN A 37 0.57 -11.50 5.15
CA GLN A 37 1.80 -11.41 5.93
C GLN A 37 2.63 -10.16 5.55
N GLU A 38 2.75 -9.86 4.26
CA GLU A 38 3.42 -8.64 3.79
C GLU A 38 2.70 -7.38 4.32
N GLY A 39 1.37 -7.41 4.43
CA GLY A 39 0.58 -6.36 5.07
C GLY A 39 0.89 -6.19 6.57
N GLU A 40 1.00 -7.29 7.31
CA GLU A 40 1.37 -7.27 8.74
C GLU A 40 2.77 -6.66 8.94
N VAL A 41 3.75 -7.09 8.13
CA VAL A 41 5.12 -6.54 8.16
C VAL A 41 5.12 -5.05 7.82
N LEU A 42 4.32 -4.62 6.83
CA LEU A 42 4.21 -3.20 6.46
C LEU A 42 3.66 -2.35 7.61
N GLU A 43 2.66 -2.84 8.33
CA GLU A 43 2.12 -2.12 9.49
C GLU A 43 3.14 -2.00 10.63
N GLU A 44 3.98 -3.02 10.83
CA GLU A 44 5.09 -2.93 11.79
C GLU A 44 6.15 -1.91 11.35
N ILE A 45 6.51 -1.90 10.06
CA ILE A 45 7.43 -0.91 9.47
C ILE A 45 6.94 0.51 9.75
N LYS A 46 5.65 0.79 9.46
CA LYS A 46 5.06 2.12 9.71
C LYS A 46 5.08 2.51 11.19
N ARG A 47 4.86 1.54 12.09
CA ARG A 47 4.91 1.78 13.54
C ARG A 47 6.33 2.11 14.00
N ILE A 48 7.32 1.40 13.49
CA ILE A 48 8.74 1.64 13.76
C ILE A 48 9.15 3.04 13.25
N GLU A 49 8.84 3.38 11.99
CA GLU A 49 9.12 4.71 11.43
C GLU A 49 8.52 5.82 12.29
N LYS A 50 7.22 5.71 12.62
CA LYS A 50 6.52 6.71 13.41
C LYS A 50 7.14 6.91 14.80
N ARG A 51 7.56 5.83 15.47
CA ARG A 51 8.26 5.91 16.77
C ARG A 51 9.61 6.62 16.68
N HIS A 52 10.24 6.57 15.52
CA HIS A 52 11.55 7.14 15.26
C HIS A 52 11.51 8.40 14.38
N GLN A 53 10.34 9.05 14.26
CA GLN A 53 10.18 10.29 13.49
C GLN A 53 10.65 10.16 12.04
N ASP A 54 10.30 9.05 11.39
CA ASP A 54 10.57 8.77 9.98
C ASP A 54 12.09 8.80 9.63
N SER A 55 12.95 8.50 10.61
CA SER A 55 14.42 8.51 10.47
C SER A 55 15.03 7.12 10.29
N VAL A 56 14.22 6.08 10.09
CA VAL A 56 14.70 4.70 10.11
C VAL A 56 15.09 4.26 8.70
N GLY A 57 16.36 4.42 8.36
CA GLY A 57 16.90 3.79 7.14
C GLY A 57 16.77 2.26 7.15
N TYR A 58 16.87 1.66 5.96
CA TYR A 58 16.69 0.21 5.73
C TYR A 58 17.42 -0.69 6.74
N ASP A 59 18.73 -0.49 6.94
CA ASP A 59 19.53 -1.33 7.84
C ASP A 59 19.09 -1.28 9.30
N LYS A 60 18.55 -0.13 9.72
CA LYS A 60 18.00 0.05 11.06
C LYS A 60 16.62 -0.60 11.15
N MET A 61 15.80 -0.48 10.11
CA MET A 61 14.48 -1.11 10.03
C MET A 61 14.57 -2.63 10.15
N VAL A 62 15.45 -3.26 9.35
CA VAL A 62 15.66 -4.72 9.38
C VAL A 62 16.08 -5.20 10.78
N ARG A 63 16.99 -4.48 11.45
CA ARG A 63 17.42 -4.83 12.81
C ARG A 63 16.30 -4.70 13.84
N LEU A 64 15.44 -3.70 13.70
CA LEU A 64 14.32 -3.49 14.62
C LEU A 64 13.22 -4.53 14.41
N LEU A 65 12.87 -4.83 13.17
CA LEU A 65 11.91 -5.89 12.82
C LEU A 65 12.34 -7.25 13.39
N ASN A 66 13.60 -7.63 13.23
CA ASN A 66 14.12 -8.91 13.73
C ASN A 66 14.33 -8.97 15.25
N LYS A 67 14.18 -7.84 15.96
CA LYS A 67 14.37 -7.75 17.42
C LYS A 67 13.04 -7.60 18.17
N GLU A 68 12.02 -7.06 17.51
CA GLU A 68 10.66 -6.90 18.04
C GLU A 68 9.69 -8.02 17.60
N GLY A 69 10.03 -8.78 16.55
CA GLY A 69 9.35 -10.02 16.15
C GLY A 69 10.01 -11.27 16.71
#